data_AF-A0A379ABM5-F1
#
_entry.id   AF-A0A379ABM5-F1
#
_cell.length_a   1.000
_cell.length_b   1.000
_cell.length_c   1.000
_cell.angle_alpha   90.00
_cell.angle_beta   90.00
_cell.angle_gamma   90.00
#
_symmetry.space_group_name_H-M   'P 1'
#
loop_
_entity.id
_entity.type
_entity.pdbx_description
1 polymer ?
#
loop_
_entity_poly.entity_id
_entity_poly.type
_entity_poly.pdbx_seq_one_letter_code
_entity_poly.pdbx_strand_id
1 'polypeptide(L)'
;MIEIVSLSDAPQFADQIIDWQWRAFGEATSRAFFASVVNSSLIGADFPVTFVAVEAGRAVGTVGFWRCDLISRQDLFPLAGGALY
;
A
#
# COMPACT_ATOMS: atom_id res chain seq x y z
N MET A 1 18.27 4.96 -13.33
CA MET A 1 18.60 4.46 -11.97
C MET A 1 17.33 4.54 -11.18
N ILE A 2 16.95 3.44 -10.54
CA ILE A 2 15.74 3.37 -9.73
C ILE A 2 16.16 3.56 -8.28
N GLU A 3 15.48 4.46 -7.58
CA GLU A 3 15.64 4.66 -6.15
C GLU A 3 14.38 4.19 -5.41
N ILE A 4 14.57 3.54 -4.28
CA ILE A 4 13.47 3.14 -3.40
C ILE A 4 13.48 4.10 -2.21
N VAL A 5 12.42 4.88 -2.06
CA VAL A 5 12.28 5.87 -0.99
C VAL A 5 11.04 5.59 -0.16
N SER A 6 11.05 5.96 1.11
CA SER A 6 9.83 5.94 1.93
C SER A 6 8.80 6.90 1.33
N LEU A 7 7.53 6.50 1.33
CA LEU A 7 6.46 7.38 0.86
C LEU A 7 6.33 8.65 1.71
N SER A 8 6.72 8.59 3.00
CA SER A 8 6.79 9.78 3.86
C SER A 8 7.72 10.87 3.30
N ASP A 9 8.76 10.47 2.56
CA ASP A 9 9.75 11.37 1.98
C ASP A 9 9.37 11.81 0.56
N ALA A 10 8.35 11.18 -0.03
CA ALA A 10 7.84 11.48 -1.35
C ALA A 10 6.29 11.53 -1.38
N PRO A 11 5.64 12.33 -0.52
CA PRO A 11 4.18 12.33 -0.35
C PRO A 11 3.41 12.70 -1.62
N GLN A 12 4.05 13.38 -2.58
CA GLN A 12 3.48 13.71 -3.88
C GLN A 12 3.03 12.49 -4.69
N PHE A 13 3.51 11.28 -4.39
CA PHE A 13 3.11 10.05 -5.08
C PHE A 13 1.94 9.30 -4.41
N ALA A 14 1.41 9.81 -3.29
CA ALA A 14 0.39 9.12 -2.50
C ALA A 14 -0.88 8.77 -3.31
N ASP A 15 -1.49 9.74 -4.01
CA ASP A 15 -2.70 9.50 -4.80
C ASP A 15 -2.48 8.49 -5.93
N GLN A 16 -1.33 8.55 -6.60
CA GLN A 16 -0.96 7.59 -7.64
C GLN A 16 -0.85 6.16 -7.07
N ILE A 17 -0.26 6.01 -5.89
CA ILE A 17 -0.10 4.73 -5.21
C ILE A 17 -1.44 4.19 -4.69
N ILE A 18 -2.33 5.05 -4.21
CA ILE A 18 -3.71 4.69 -3.85
C ILE A 18 -4.43 4.11 -5.06
N ASP A 19 -4.36 4.80 -6.19
CA ASP A 19 -5.02 4.35 -7.43
C ASP A 19 -4.43 3.05 -7.96
N TRP A 20 -3.12 2.87 -7.88
CA TRP A 20 -2.47 1.63 -8.30
C TRP A 20 -2.90 0.43 -7.47
N GLN A 21 -2.85 0.54 -6.14
CA GLN A 21 -3.26 -0.55 -5.25
C GLN A 21 -4.74 -0.86 -5.39
N TRP A 22 -5.59 0.18 -5.48
CA TRP A 22 -7.02 0.01 -5.71
C TRP A 22 -7.32 -0.68 -7.04
N ARG A 23 -6.67 -0.30 -8.14
CA ARG A 23 -6.88 -0.94 -9.45
C ARG A 23 -6.38 -2.39 -9.49
N ALA A 24 -5.33 -2.71 -8.73
CA ALA A 24 -4.75 -4.04 -8.71
C ALA A 24 -5.50 -5.03 -7.82
N PHE A 25 -6.06 -4.57 -6.70
CA PHE A 25 -6.59 -5.45 -5.65
C PHE A 25 -8.00 -5.11 -5.17
N GLY A 26 -8.54 -3.96 -5.58
CA GLY A 26 -9.78 -3.42 -5.06
C GLY A 26 -10.99 -3.65 -5.96
N GLU A 27 -12.16 -3.52 -5.33
CA GLU A 27 -13.45 -3.37 -5.98
C GLU A 27 -13.87 -1.89 -6.02
N ALA A 28 -14.95 -1.54 -6.73
CA ALA A 28 -15.38 -0.15 -6.95
C ALA A 28 -15.55 0.67 -5.65
N THR A 29 -15.94 0.04 -4.54
CA THR A 29 -16.17 0.69 -3.24
C THR A 29 -14.94 0.75 -2.34
N SER A 30 -13.85 0.08 -2.71
CA SER A 30 -12.71 -0.15 -1.81
C SER A 30 -11.61 0.92 -1.89
N ARG A 31 -11.69 1.91 -2.78
CA ARG A 31 -10.64 2.94 -2.94
C ARG A 31 -10.34 3.68 -1.63
N ALA A 32 -11.38 4.00 -0.85
CA ALA A 32 -11.23 4.69 0.43
C ALA A 32 -10.43 3.87 1.46
N PHE A 33 -10.54 2.54 1.40
CA PHE A 33 -9.72 1.65 2.24
C PHE A 33 -8.23 1.78 1.87
N PHE A 34 -7.87 1.70 0.59
CA PHE A 34 -6.47 1.89 0.17
C PHE A 34 -5.94 3.29 0.51
N ALA A 35 -6.79 4.32 0.38
CA ALA A 35 -6.45 5.69 0.79
C ALA A 35 -6.11 5.77 2.28
N SER A 36 -6.92 5.14 3.15
CA SER A 36 -6.66 5.08 4.60
C SER A 36 -5.30 4.45 4.92
N VAL A 37 -4.96 3.35 4.25
CA VAL A 37 -3.69 2.65 4.47
C VAL A 37 -2.50 3.48 4.03
N VAL A 38 -2.54 4.05 2.81
CA VAL A 38 -1.47 4.88 2.26
C VAL A 38 -1.26 6.14 3.10
N ASN A 39 -2.34 6.81 3.51
CA ASN A 39 -2.25 8.01 4.34
C ASN A 39 -1.65 7.70 5.71
N SER A 40 -1.93 6.52 6.26
CA SER A 40 -1.32 6.07 7.53
C SER A 40 0.19 5.86 7.39
N SER A 41 0.70 5.46 6.23
CA SER A 41 2.15 5.36 5.95
C SER A 41 2.89 6.70 5.90
N LEU A 42 2.18 7.82 5.80
CA LEU A 42 2.81 9.15 5.79
C LEU A 42 3.17 9.64 7.20
N ILE A 43 2.67 8.99 8.25
CA ILE A 43 2.78 9.46 9.65
C ILE A 43 4.07 8.93 10.33
N GLY A 44 4.86 8.10 9.63
CA GLY A 44 6.12 7.56 10.16
C GLY A 44 5.95 6.52 11.28
N ALA A 45 4.77 5.89 11.35
CA ALA A 45 4.53 4.76 12.24
C ALA A 45 5.24 3.49 11.74
N ASP A 46 5.50 2.53 12.64
CA ASP A 46 6.15 1.25 12.29
C ASP A 46 5.40 0.51 11.18
N PHE A 47 4.05 0.54 11.18
CA PHE A 47 3.18 -0.01 10.14
C PHE A 47 1.80 0.66 10.13
N PRO A 48 1.15 0.79 8.95
CA PRO A 48 1.62 0.36 7.63
C PRO A 48 2.72 1.28 7.08
N VAL A 49 3.72 0.73 6.40
CA VAL A 49 4.75 1.50 5.68
C VAL A 49 4.66 1.24 4.19
N THR A 50 4.90 2.28 3.40
CA THR A 50 4.84 2.22 1.93
C THR A 50 6.12 2.82 1.37
N PHE A 51 6.73 2.13 0.42
CA PHE A 51 7.89 2.59 -0.33
C PHE A 51 7.52 2.77 -1.79
N VAL A 52 8.13 3.75 -2.44
CA VAL A 52 7.95 4.06 -3.85
C VAL A 52 9.26 3.87 -4.60
N ALA A 53 9.19 3.17 -5.73
CA ALA A 53 10.26 3.10 -6.69
C ALA A 53 10.17 4.31 -7.61
N VAL A 54 11.21 5.14 -7.63
CA VAL A 54 11.27 6.37 -8.44
C VAL A 54 12.35 6.22 -9.50
N GLU A 55 11.99 6.47 -10.75
CA GLU A 55 12.92 6.56 -11.87
C GLU A 55 12.71 7.88 -12.60
N ALA A 56 13.78 8.65 -12.80
CA ALA A 56 13.74 9.95 -13.48
C ALA A 56 12.65 10.89 -12.94
N GLY A 57 12.48 10.92 -11.61
CA GLY A 57 11.48 11.75 -10.92
C GLY A 57 10.04 11.26 -11.03
N ARG A 58 9.81 10.04 -11.54
CA ARG A 58 8.48 9.44 -11.68
C ARG A 58 8.36 8.19 -10.84
N ALA A 59 7.25 8.03 -10.13
CA ALA A 59 6.92 6.75 -9.52
C ALA A 59 6.69 5.70 -10.61
N VAL A 60 7.38 4.57 -10.50
CA VAL A 60 7.29 3.41 -11.41
C VAL A 60 6.82 2.13 -10.71
N GLY A 61 6.77 2.13 -9.38
CA GLY A 61 6.27 1.01 -8.60
C GLY A 61 6.13 1.35 -7.12
N THR A 62 5.51 0.46 -6.36
CA THR A 62 5.29 0.62 -4.92
C THR A 62 5.37 -0.74 -4.23
N VAL A 63 5.86 -0.76 -2.99
CA VAL A 63 5.80 -1.93 -2.10
C VAL A 63 5.34 -1.45 -0.72
N GLY A 64 4.37 -2.15 -0.14
CA GLY A 64 3.83 -1.85 1.17
C GLY A 64 4.02 -3.01 2.13
N PHE A 65 4.37 -2.71 3.38
CA PHE A 65 4.27 -3.65 4.48
C PHE A 65 3.15 -3.21 5.39
N TRP A 66 2.15 -4.05 5.53
CA TRP A 66 1.00 -3.80 6.39
C TRP A 66 1.05 -4.79 7.54
N ARG A 67 0.52 -4.41 8.72
CA ARG A 67 0.22 -5.42 9.74
C ARG A 67 -0.78 -6.39 9.13
N CYS A 68 -0.55 -7.70 9.27
CA CYS A 68 -1.48 -8.73 8.84
C CYS A 68 -2.78 -8.61 9.63
N ASP A 69 -3.68 -7.74 9.18
CA ASP A 69 -5.09 -7.86 9.48
C ASP A 69 -5.74 -8.40 8.20
N LEU A 70 -6.15 -9.67 8.25
CA LEU A 70 -6.58 -10.52 7.14
C LEU A 70 -7.78 -9.96 6.33
N ILE A 71 -8.31 -8.78 6.69
CA ILE A 71 -9.53 -8.19 6.14
C ILE A 71 -9.42 -7.80 4.66
N SER A 72 -8.22 -7.50 4.14
CA SER A 72 -8.07 -6.96 2.77
C SER A 72 -7.78 -7.98 1.66
N ARG A 73 -7.46 -9.24 1.99
CA ARG A 73 -7.10 -10.30 1.02
C ARG A 73 -8.11 -11.45 1.02
N GLN A 74 -9.39 -11.12 0.82
CA GLN A 74 -10.44 -12.14 0.72
C GLN A 74 -10.27 -13.06 -0.50
N ASP A 75 -9.46 -12.66 -1.48
CA ASP A 75 -9.04 -13.46 -2.64
C ASP A 75 -8.14 -14.66 -2.29
N LEU A 76 -7.49 -14.64 -1.11
CA LEU A 76 -6.57 -15.68 -0.66
C LEU A 76 -7.23 -16.76 0.21
N PHE A 77 -8.55 -16.73 0.39
CA PHE A 77 -9.25 -17.78 1.12
C PHE A 77 -9.31 -19.08 0.30
N PRO A 78 -8.95 -20.27 0.85
CA PRO A 78 -8.55 -20.59 2.23
C PRO A 78 -7.02 -20.81 2.42
N LEU A 79 -6.17 -20.35 1.49
CA LEU A 79 -4.76 -20.73 1.40
C LEU A 79 -3.82 -20.05 2.41
N ALA A 80 -4.32 -19.19 3.31
CA ALA A 80 -3.55 -18.64 4.43
C ALA A 80 -4.18 -19.06 5.77
N GLY A 81 -3.57 -20.05 6.42
CA GLY A 81 -4.05 -20.63 7.66
C GLY A 81 -3.99 -19.68 8.86
N GLY A 82 -5.11 -19.59 9.57
CA GLY A 82 -5.23 -19.68 11.02
C GLY A 82 -4.43 -18.73 11.91
N ALA A 83 -5.11 -17.68 12.41
CA ALA A 83 -5.03 -17.28 13.81
C ALA A 83 -6.24 -16.39 14.15
N LEU A 84 -7.41 -17.01 14.28
CA LEU A 84 -8.44 -16.48 15.17
C LEU A 84 -8.13 -17.03 16.56
N TYR A 85 -7.59 -16.17 17.42
CA TYR A 85 -7.78 -16.23 18.87
C TYR A 85 -8.02 -14.81 19.37
#